data_AF-A0A932GFZ3-F1
#
_entry.id   AF-A0A932GFZ3-F1
#
_cell.length_a   1.000
_cell.length_b   1.000
_cell.length_c   1.000
_cell.angle_alpha   90.00
_cell.angle_beta   90.00
_cell.angle_gamma   90.00
#
_symmetry.space_group_name_H-M   'P 1'
#
loop_
_entity.id
_entity.type
_entity.pdbx_description
1 polymer ?
#
loop_
_entity_poly.entity_id
_entity_poly.type
_entity_poly.pdbx_seq_one_letter_code
_entity_poly.pdbx_strand_id
1 'polypeptide(L)'
;MKITGRRKVDSRKAKGVDQQIIERQKKAIAERGLDALIAISPENVTYTTGMVVPSQSLMRWRHAIAVVTAGGQVSMVVIDMEESTVRAHGGVGELRVYREFVEEP
;
A
#
# COMPACT_ATOMS: atom_id res chain seq x y z
N MET A 1 -34.92 -5.50 -29.82
CA MET A 1 -34.94 -5.27 -28.37
C MET A 1 -33.51 -5.00 -27.91
N LYS A 2 -33.12 -3.72 -27.75
CA LYS A 2 -31.75 -3.33 -27.34
C LYS A 2 -31.69 -3.34 -25.82
N ILE A 3 -30.86 -4.22 -25.25
CA ILE A 3 -30.58 -4.24 -23.81
C ILE A 3 -29.49 -3.18 -23.57
N THR A 4 -29.94 -1.96 -23.34
CA THR A 4 -29.11 -0.80 -23.01
C THR A 4 -28.76 -0.85 -21.51
N GLY A 5 -27.49 -0.69 -21.16
CA GLY A 5 -27.10 -0.27 -19.80
C GLY A 5 -26.18 -1.21 -19.02
N ARG A 6 -25.01 -1.56 -19.55
CA ARG A 6 -23.85 -1.77 -18.65
C ARG A 6 -23.46 -0.39 -18.13
N ARG A 7 -23.80 -0.09 -16.87
CA ARG A 7 -23.20 1.03 -16.13
C ARG A 7 -21.69 0.90 -16.31
N LYS A 8 -21.07 1.89 -16.96
CA LYS A 8 -19.63 2.06 -16.99
C LYS A 8 -19.22 2.15 -15.53
N VAL A 9 -18.58 1.11 -15.00
CA VAL A 9 -17.91 1.22 -13.70
C VAL A 9 -16.87 2.31 -13.93
N ASP A 10 -17.07 3.43 -13.24
CA ASP A 10 -16.13 4.53 -13.25
C ASP A 10 -14.79 3.96 -12.82
N SER A 11 -13.88 3.83 -13.78
CA SER A 11 -12.47 3.47 -13.56
C SER A 11 -11.83 4.70 -12.94
N ARG A 12 -12.22 5.00 -11.70
CA ARG A 12 -11.42 5.82 -10.82
C ARG A 12 -10.06 5.17 -10.80
N LYS A 13 -9.11 5.77 -11.54
CA LYS A 13 -7.68 5.52 -11.42
C LYS A 13 -7.41 5.23 -9.95
N ALA A 14 -6.73 4.13 -9.64
CA ALA A 14 -6.18 3.95 -8.30
C ALA A 14 -5.47 5.27 -7.96
N LYS A 15 -6.07 6.05 -7.07
CA LYS A 15 -5.39 7.23 -6.53
C LYS A 15 -4.29 6.62 -5.69
N GLY A 16 -3.08 6.55 -6.24
CA GLY A 16 -1.89 6.23 -5.46
C GLY A 16 -1.82 7.17 -4.24
N VAL A 17 -0.92 6.85 -3.31
CA VAL A 17 -0.62 7.58 -2.06
C VAL A 17 -1.26 8.99 -1.97
N ASP A 18 -2.22 9.15 -1.04
CA ASP A 18 -2.83 10.45 -0.78
C ASP A 18 -1.89 11.32 0.05
N GLN A 19 -1.41 12.42 -0.54
CA GLN A 19 -0.46 13.32 0.10
C GLN A 19 -0.98 13.91 1.43
N GLN A 20 -2.30 14.11 1.59
CA GLN A 20 -2.85 14.63 2.84
C GLN A 20 -2.71 13.62 3.99
N ILE A 21 -2.82 12.32 3.69
CA ILE A 21 -2.61 11.25 4.68
C ILE A 21 -1.13 11.24 5.09
N ILE A 22 -0.23 11.32 4.12
CA ILE A 22 1.22 11.33 4.38
C ILE A 22 1.64 12.54 5.21
N GLU A 23 1.15 13.75 4.92
CA GLU A 23 1.48 14.92 5.74
C GLU A 23 0.99 14.80 7.19
N ARG A 24 -0.18 14.18 7.41
CA ARG A 24 -0.68 13.90 8.77
C ARG A 24 0.21 12.89 9.50
N GLN A 25 0.63 11.84 8.81
CA GLN A 25 1.53 10.83 9.38
C GLN A 25 2.91 11.43 9.67
N LYS A 26 3.50 12.22 8.78
CA LYS A 26 4.76 12.94 9.01
C LYS A 26 4.69 13.83 10.23
N LYS A 27 3.60 14.60 10.38
CA LYS A 27 3.39 15.44 11.56
C LYS A 27 3.37 14.60 12.84
N ALA A 28 2.63 13.50 12.85
CA ALA A 28 2.56 12.61 14.01
C ALA A 28 3.91 11.93 14.34
N ILE A 29 4.70 11.58 13.31
CA ILE A 29 6.07 11.06 13.46
C ILE A 29 6.95 12.12 14.16
N ALA A 30 6.95 13.36 13.64
CA ALA A 30 7.74 14.45 14.17
C ALA A 30 7.36 14.84 15.61
N GLU A 31 6.05 14.92 15.92
CA GLU A 31 5.55 15.23 17.27
C GLU A 31 5.98 14.20 18.32
N ARG A 32 6.30 12.96 17.90
CA ARG A 32 6.72 11.86 18.77
C ARG A 32 8.22 11.61 18.75
N GLY A 33 8.99 12.36 17.96
CA GLY A 33 10.43 12.16 17.81
C GLY A 33 10.77 10.78 17.22
N LEU A 34 9.95 10.26 16.31
CA LEU A 34 10.15 8.97 15.65
C LEU A 34 10.84 9.15 14.29
N ASP A 35 11.50 8.10 13.79
CA ASP A 35 12.11 8.12 12.46
C ASP A 35 11.14 7.67 11.36
N ALA A 36 10.17 6.83 11.71
CA ALA A 36 9.21 6.26 10.77
C ALA A 36 7.93 5.75 11.43
N LEU A 37 6.89 5.59 10.61
CA LEU A 37 5.67 4.85 10.88
C LEU A 37 5.64 3.59 10.02
N ILE A 38 5.33 2.44 10.64
CA ILE A 38 5.20 1.15 9.97
C ILE A 38 3.75 0.68 10.10
N ALA A 39 3.03 0.62 8.98
CA ALA A 39 1.66 0.14 8.91
C ALA A 39 1.62 -1.30 8.40
N ILE A 40 1.05 -2.20 9.22
CA ILE A 40 1.06 -3.67 8.96
C ILE A 40 -0.35 -4.25 8.84
N SER A 41 -1.38 -3.70 9.50
CA SER A 41 -2.74 -4.23 9.32
C SER A 41 -3.24 -3.94 7.90
N PRO A 42 -4.08 -4.82 7.30
CA PRO A 42 -4.63 -4.58 5.96
C PRO A 42 -5.29 -3.19 5.82
N GLU A 43 -5.99 -2.76 6.86
CA GLU A 43 -6.67 -1.47 6.93
C GLU A 43 -5.66 -0.32 6.99
N ASN A 44 -4.61 -0.43 7.80
CA ASN A 44 -3.59 0.62 7.93
C ASN A 44 -2.72 0.74 6.68
N VAL A 45 -2.40 -0.39 6.03
CA VAL A 45 -1.72 -0.41 4.73
C VAL A 45 -2.58 0.29 3.70
N THR A 46 -3.87 -0.07 3.61
CA THR A 46 -4.81 0.55 2.66
C THR A 46 -5.00 2.04 2.94
N TYR A 47 -5.13 2.42 4.22
CA TYR A 47 -5.25 3.82 4.62
C TYR A 47 -4.02 4.63 4.19
N THR A 48 -2.82 4.08 4.37
CA THR A 48 -1.57 4.77 4.05
C THR A 48 -1.31 4.86 2.55
N THR A 49 -1.57 3.78 1.81
CA THR A 49 -1.16 3.64 0.41
C THR A 49 -2.27 3.90 -0.60
N GLY A 50 -3.53 3.90 -0.16
CA GLY A 50 -4.70 3.90 -1.04
C GLY A 50 -4.92 2.58 -1.79
N MET A 51 -4.11 1.55 -1.52
CA MET A 51 -4.13 0.26 -2.18
C MET A 51 -4.51 -0.85 -1.20
N VAL A 52 -5.47 -1.69 -1.61
CA VAL A 52 -5.71 -2.98 -0.97
C VAL A 52 -4.76 -4.00 -1.59
N VAL A 53 -3.98 -4.68 -0.75
CA VAL A 53 -3.18 -5.84 -1.18
C VAL A 53 -4.00 -7.12 -0.99
N PRO A 54 -4.42 -7.80 -2.08
CA PRO A 54 -5.37 -8.91 -1.99
C PRO A 54 -4.89 -10.07 -1.11
N SER A 55 -3.64 -10.52 -1.30
CA SER A 55 -3.10 -11.67 -0.57
C SER A 55 -3.13 -11.48 0.95
N GLN A 56 -2.83 -10.29 1.45
CA GLN A 56 -2.79 -10.02 2.89
C GLN A 56 -4.16 -10.16 3.57
N SER A 57 -5.24 -9.79 2.88
CA SER A 57 -6.61 -9.93 3.40
C SER A 57 -7.05 -11.39 3.48
N LEU A 58 -6.52 -12.25 2.62
CA LEU A 58 -6.86 -13.66 2.53
C LEU A 58 -5.93 -14.54 3.38
N MET A 59 -4.66 -14.15 3.50
CA MET A 59 -3.59 -14.94 4.10
C MET A 59 -2.84 -14.03 5.07
N ARG A 60 -3.23 -14.08 6.35
CA ARG A 60 -2.76 -13.11 7.36
C ARG A 60 -1.23 -13.06 7.54
N TRP A 61 -0.52 -14.13 7.18
CA TRP A 61 0.95 -14.20 7.25
C TRP A 61 1.65 -13.55 6.05
N ARG A 62 0.94 -13.31 4.94
CA ARG A 62 1.45 -12.58 3.78
C ARG A 62 1.35 -11.09 4.03
N HIS A 63 2.22 -10.58 4.90
CA HIS A 63 2.22 -9.16 5.22
C HIS A 63 2.54 -8.33 3.98
N ALA A 64 1.69 -7.34 3.72
CA ALA A 64 2.11 -6.13 3.06
C ALA A 64 2.37 -5.09 4.16
N ILE A 65 3.44 -4.32 4.00
CA ILE A 65 3.87 -3.34 4.99
C ILE A 65 4.07 -2.03 4.26
N ALA A 66 3.48 -0.96 4.76
CA ALA A 66 3.76 0.39 4.30
C ALA A 66 4.65 1.10 5.33
N VAL A 67 5.74 1.69 4.85
CA VAL A 67 6.70 2.44 5.66
C VAL A 67 6.65 3.90 5.24
N VAL A 68 6.41 4.79 6.20
CA VAL A 68 6.45 6.25 6.01
C VAL A 68 7.55 6.81 6.89
N THR A 69 8.58 7.37 6.28
CA THR A 69 9.69 7.99 7.04
C THR A 69 9.32 9.40 7.51
N ALA A 70 10.10 9.98 8.42
CA ALA A 70 9.93 11.36 8.86
C ALA A 70 9.96 12.38 7.72
N GLY A 71 10.67 12.09 6.62
CA GLY A 71 10.68 12.93 5.41
C GLY A 71 9.43 12.78 4.53
N GLY A 72 8.57 11.80 4.80
CA GLY A 72 7.35 11.54 4.02
C GLY A 72 7.51 10.54 2.88
N GLN A 73 8.69 9.96 2.71
CA GLN A 73 8.91 8.94 1.70
C GLN A 73 8.10 7.70 2.07
N VAL A 74 7.32 7.20 1.11
CA VAL A 74 6.49 6.01 1.25
C VAL A 74 7.14 4.85 0.51
N SER A 75 7.40 3.78 1.24
CA SER A 75 7.93 2.52 0.72
C SER A 75 7.03 1.35 1.11
N MET A 76 7.11 0.25 0.38
CA MET A 76 6.38 -0.97 0.71
C MET A 76 7.27 -2.21 0.76
N VAL A 77 6.88 -3.17 1.60
CA VAL A 77 7.36 -4.56 1.57
C VAL A 77 6.18 -5.45 1.23
N VAL A 78 6.30 -6.29 0.19
CA VAL A 78 5.22 -7.21 -0.24
C VAL A 78 5.77 -8.56 -0.68
N ILE A 79 4.90 -9.57 -0.73
CA ILE A 79 5.22 -10.86 -1.34
C ILE A 79 5.36 -10.71 -2.87
N ASP A 80 6.23 -11.50 -3.48
CA ASP A 80 6.52 -11.50 -4.93
C ASP A 80 5.29 -11.55 -5.84
N MET A 81 4.26 -12.30 -5.48
CA MET A 81 3.02 -12.41 -6.22
C MET A 81 2.29 -11.05 -6.39
N GLU A 82 2.54 -10.09 -5.50
CA GLU A 82 1.90 -8.76 -5.53
C GLU A 82 2.77 -7.69 -6.21
N GLU A 83 4.03 -7.99 -6.54
CA GLU A 83 4.99 -7.00 -7.03
C GLU A 83 4.45 -6.22 -8.23
N SER A 84 3.96 -6.94 -9.25
CA SER A 84 3.44 -6.32 -10.47
C SER A 84 2.25 -5.39 -10.20
N THR A 85 1.34 -5.80 -9.32
CA THR A 85 0.17 -5.02 -8.93
C THR A 85 0.57 -3.73 -8.23
N VAL A 86 1.49 -3.82 -7.26
CA VAL A 86 1.97 -2.68 -6.46
C VAL A 86 2.77 -1.71 -7.32
N ARG A 87 3.63 -2.20 -8.22
CA ARG A 87 4.36 -1.32 -9.16
C ARG A 87 3.41 -0.55 -10.08
N ALA A 88 2.35 -1.19 -10.55
CA ALA A 88 1.40 -0.58 -11.46
C ALA A 88 0.46 0.45 -10.80
N HIS A 89 0.11 0.27 -9.51
CA HIS A 89 -0.98 1.04 -8.89
C HIS A 89 -0.68 1.62 -7.51
N GLY A 90 0.39 1.19 -6.82
CA GLY A 90 0.68 1.58 -5.44
C GLY A 90 1.19 3.02 -5.30
N GLY A 91 1.85 3.55 -6.34
CA GLY A 91 2.39 4.92 -6.31
C GLY A 91 3.46 5.15 -5.23
N VAL A 92 4.13 4.08 -4.79
CA VAL A 92 5.17 4.12 -3.76
C VAL A 92 6.55 4.32 -4.37
N GLY A 93 7.44 5.00 -3.63
CA GLY A 93 8.77 5.37 -4.13
C GLY A 93 9.74 4.19 -4.16
N GLU A 94 9.69 3.33 -3.15
CA GLU A 94 10.50 2.11 -3.08
C GLU A 94 9.61 0.89 -2.78
N LEU A 95 9.93 -0.23 -3.42
CA LEU A 95 9.27 -1.51 -3.22
C LEU A 95 10.30 -2.60 -2.96
N ARG A 96 10.22 -3.20 -1.77
CA ARG A 96 10.95 -4.41 -1.39
C ARG A 96 10.02 -5.60 -1.53
N VAL A 97 10.56 -6.69 -2.06
CA VAL A 97 9.80 -7.89 -2.36
C VAL A 97 10.45 -9.05 -1.63
N TYR A 98 9.64 -9.84 -0.93
CA TYR A 98 10.09 -11.08 -0.32
C TYR A 98 9.42 -12.29 -0.97
N ARG A 99 10.04 -13.46 -0.81
CA ARG A 99 9.47 -14.74 -1.26
C ARG A 99 9.11 -15.63 -0.07
N GLU A 100 8.04 -16.41 -0.20
CA GLU A 100 7.73 -17.45 0.77
C GLU A 100 8.65 -18.67 0.57
N PHE A 101 8.92 -19.38 1.67
CA PHE A 101 9.62 -20.67 1.67
C PHE A 101 11.07 -20.64 1.16
N VAL A 102 11.77 -19.52 1.35
CA VAL A 102 13.22 -19.40 1.10
C VAL A 102 13.94 -19.03 2.41
N GLU A 103 15.19 -19.49 2.59
CA GLU A 103 15.98 -19.22 3.80
C GLU A 103 16.40 -17.74 3.91
N GLU A 104 16.62 -17.07 2.78
CA GLU A 104 16.97 -15.66 2.68
C GLU A 104 15.90 -14.91 1.86
N PRO A 105 14.82 -14.45 2.51
CA PRO A 105 13.63 -13.91 1.85
C PRO A 105 13.76 -12.49 1.33
#